data_AF-A0A226WNJ0-F1
#
_entry.id   AF-A0A226WNJ0-F1
#
_cell.length_a   1.000
_cell.length_b   1.000
_cell.length_c   1.000
_cell.angle_alpha   90.00
_cell.angle_beta   90.00
_cell.angle_gamma   90.00
#
_symmetry.space_group_name_H-M   'P 1'
#
loop_
_entity.id
_entity.type
_entity.pdbx_description
1 polymer ?
#
loop_
_entity_poly.entity_id
_entity_poly.type
_entity_poly.pdbx_seq_one_letter_code
_entity_poly.pdbx_strand_id
1 'polypeptide(L)'
;MFHGLFRPLRGMISSDDAPLADIKIDVTESDASYQVKAELPGVDKKDIDVKIDGNVVSINAKVERNKETKEGERVIRRERYAGAVCRSFSLACDLDESNSVTRY
;
A
#
# COMPACT_ATOMS: atom_id res chain seq x y z
N MET A 1 11.38 -22.97 19.84
CA MET A 1 11.68 -23.23 18.42
C MET A 1 10.38 -23.53 17.68
N PHE A 2 9.74 -22.52 17.10
CA PHE A 2 8.73 -22.67 16.04
C PHE A 2 8.80 -21.41 15.16
N HIS A 3 9.80 -21.38 14.27
CA HIS A 3 9.85 -20.43 13.15
C HIS A 3 9.09 -21.06 11.98
N GLY A 4 8.11 -20.34 11.41
CA GLY A 4 7.69 -20.59 10.03
C GLY A 4 6.22 -20.94 9.77
N LEU A 5 5.25 -20.47 10.57
CA LEU A 5 3.83 -20.74 10.30
C LEU A 5 3.03 -19.59 9.66
N PHE A 6 3.67 -18.61 9.02
CA PHE A 6 2.97 -17.67 8.12
C PHE A 6 3.83 -17.33 6.90
N ARG A 7 4.01 -18.32 6.02
CA ARG A 7 4.28 -18.02 4.61
C ARG A 7 3.01 -17.38 4.03
N PRO A 8 3.08 -16.24 3.32
CA PRO A 8 1.90 -15.73 2.63
C PRO A 8 1.56 -16.75 1.54
N LEU A 9 0.39 -17.37 1.66
CA LEU A 9 -0.19 -18.26 0.67
C LEU A 9 -0.73 -17.40 -0.50
N ARG A 10 0.15 -16.71 -1.21
CA ARG A 10 -0.21 -15.98 -2.44
C ARG A 10 -0.14 -16.95 -3.61
N GLY A 11 -1.12 -17.86 -3.67
CA GLY A 11 -1.16 -18.91 -4.69
C GLY A 11 -2.52 -19.58 -4.92
N MET A 12 -3.62 -19.08 -4.35
CA MET A 12 -4.97 -19.60 -4.61
C MET A 12 -6.03 -18.49 -4.57
N ILE A 13 -5.97 -17.53 -5.49
CA ILE A 13 -7.15 -16.76 -5.91
C ILE A 13 -7.14 -16.67 -7.44
N SER A 14 -8.30 -16.96 -7.98
CA SER A 14 -8.65 -17.18 -9.38
C SER A 14 -8.15 -16.11 -10.36
N SER A 15 -7.93 -16.58 -11.57
CA SER A 15 -7.66 -15.85 -12.81
C SER A 15 -8.63 -14.69 -13.07
N ASP A 16 -8.31 -13.48 -12.62
CA ASP A 16 -8.48 -12.19 -13.34
C ASP A 16 -7.86 -10.97 -12.61
N ASP A 17 -6.89 -11.17 -11.70
CA ASP A 17 -6.23 -10.04 -11.03
C ASP A 17 -5.08 -9.53 -11.90
N ALA A 18 -5.35 -8.47 -12.67
CA ALA A 18 -4.29 -7.57 -13.12
C ALA A 18 -3.40 -7.24 -11.90
N PRO A 19 -2.07 -7.16 -12.05
CA PRO A 19 -1.21 -6.87 -10.91
C PRO A 19 -1.73 -5.60 -10.23
N LEU A 20 -2.24 -5.75 -9.00
CA LEU A 20 -2.62 -4.63 -8.14
C LEU A 20 -1.48 -3.62 -8.23
N ALA A 21 -1.80 -2.36 -8.53
CA ALA A 21 -0.76 -1.35 -8.62
C ALA A 21 0.14 -1.43 -7.37
N ASP A 22 1.43 -1.65 -7.60
CA ASP A 22 2.35 -1.95 -6.53
C ASP A 22 2.76 -0.63 -5.85
N ILE A 23 2.45 -0.51 -4.55
CA ILE A 23 2.88 0.61 -3.73
C ILE A 23 4.40 0.51 -3.61
N LYS A 24 5.16 1.42 -4.25
CA LYS A 24 6.62 1.43 -4.10
C LYS A 24 6.98 2.06 -2.76
N ILE A 25 7.96 1.49 -2.07
CA ILE A 25 8.40 1.99 -0.77
C ILE A 25 9.91 2.07 -0.68
N ASP A 26 10.38 3.09 0.03
CA ASP A 26 11.73 3.18 0.58
C ASP A 26 11.64 3.13 2.10
N VAL A 27 12.51 2.35 2.72
CA VAL A 27 12.62 2.23 4.17
C VAL A 27 14.04 2.59 4.58
N THR A 28 14.16 3.51 5.53
CA THR A 28 15.45 3.89 6.13
C THR A 28 15.36 3.74 7.63
N GLU A 29 16.40 3.16 8.23
CA GLU A 29 16.54 2.99 9.67
C GLU A 29 17.57 3.98 10.22
N SER A 30 17.31 4.45 11.43
CA SER A 30 18.24 5.23 12.26
C SER A 30 18.19 4.67 13.68
N ASP A 31 19.12 5.09 14.53
CA ASP A 31 19.16 4.64 15.94
C ASP A 31 17.86 4.93 16.73
N ALA A 32 17.06 5.90 16.26
CA ALA A 32 15.84 6.34 16.95
C ALA A 32 14.54 5.86 16.30
N SER A 33 14.51 5.60 14.99
CA SER A 33 13.26 5.33 14.27
C SER A 33 13.47 4.75 12.88
N TYR A 34 12.39 4.15 12.34
CA TYR A 34 12.24 3.88 10.91
C TYR A 34 11.51 5.02 10.21
N GLN A 35 11.97 5.36 9.02
CA GLN A 35 11.25 6.22 8.08
C GLN A 35 10.81 5.41 6.87
N VAL A 36 9.52 5.40 6.60
CA VAL A 36 8.92 4.76 5.43
C VAL A 36 8.39 5.84 4.50
N LYS A 37 8.80 5.81 3.24
CA LYS A 37 8.24 6.62 2.16
C LYS A 37 7.49 5.69 1.22
N ALA A 38 6.25 6.01 0.91
CA ALA A 38 5.41 5.21 0.02
C ALA A 38 4.85 6.07 -1.12
N GLU A 39 4.89 5.54 -2.34
CA GLU A 39 4.33 6.20 -3.51
C GLU A 39 2.87 5.78 -3.73
N LEU A 40 1.95 6.74 -3.60
CA LEU A 40 0.50 6.54 -3.75
C LEU A 40 -0.10 7.60 -4.69
N PRO A 41 0.22 7.57 -6.00
CA PRO A 41 -0.18 8.62 -6.93
C PRO A 41 -1.69 8.63 -7.20
N GLY A 42 -2.33 9.76 -6.92
CA GLY A 42 -3.76 9.95 -7.17
C GLY A 42 -4.68 9.29 -6.14
N VAL A 43 -4.17 9.04 -4.93
CA VAL A 43 -4.96 8.62 -3.77
C VAL A 43 -5.23 9.83 -2.90
N ASP A 44 -6.48 10.04 -2.49
CA ASP A 44 -6.81 11.07 -1.51
C ASP A 44 -6.37 10.65 -0.10
N LYS A 45 -5.95 11.61 0.73
CA LYS A 45 -5.42 11.33 2.09
C LYS A 45 -6.38 10.52 2.97
N LYS A 46 -7.69 10.71 2.80
CA LYS A 46 -8.75 10.01 3.54
C LYS A 46 -8.87 8.52 3.14
N ASP A 47 -8.35 8.17 1.98
CA ASP A 47 -8.42 6.83 1.39
C ASP A 47 -7.11 6.05 1.58
N ILE A 48 -6.25 6.50 2.52
CA ILE A 48 -5.02 5.84 2.94
C ILE A 48 -5.20 5.37 4.41
N ASP A 49 -5.04 4.07 4.63
CA ASP A 49 -5.07 3.42 5.95
C ASP A 49 -3.72 2.76 6.21
N VAL A 50 -3.03 3.18 7.27
CA VAL A 50 -1.75 2.61 7.69
C VAL A 50 -1.95 1.93 9.04
N LYS A 51 -1.54 0.66 9.11
CA LYS A 51 -1.65 -0.17 10.33
C LYS A 51 -0.31 -0.75 10.71
N ILE A 52 -0.08 -0.84 12.02
CA ILE A 52 1.10 -1.44 12.61
C ILE A 52 0.62 -2.60 13.50
N ASP A 53 1.18 -3.79 13.30
CA ASP A 53 0.92 -4.96 14.13
C ASP A 53 2.26 -5.65 14.44
N GLY A 54 2.75 -5.46 15.66
CA GLY A 54 4.11 -5.86 16.06
C GLY A 54 5.17 -5.19 15.18
N ASN A 55 5.92 -6.00 14.41
CA ASN A 55 6.91 -5.52 13.46
C ASN A 55 6.38 -5.39 12.02
N VAL A 56 5.08 -5.60 11.79
CA VAL A 56 4.47 -5.56 10.45
C VAL A 56 3.80 -4.20 10.23
N VAL A 57 4.15 -3.55 9.12
CA VAL A 57 3.48 -2.34 8.63
C VAL A 57 2.64 -2.71 7.41
N SER A 58 1.37 -2.31 7.41
CA SER A 58 0.44 -2.48 6.30
C SER A 58 -0.08 -1.15 5.81
N ILE A 59 0.03 -0.89 4.51
CA ILE A 59 -0.49 0.29 3.82
C ILE A 59 -1.61 -0.17 2.90
N ASN A 60 -2.84 0.25 3.19
CA ASN A 60 -4.02 0.04 2.36
C ASN A 60 -4.42 1.38 1.73
N ALA A 61 -4.72 1.38 0.44
CA ALA A 61 -5.19 2.58 -0.24
C ALA A 61 -6.20 2.26 -1.33
N LYS A 62 -7.07 3.23 -1.63
CA LYS A 62 -8.02 3.14 -2.74
C LYS A 62 -7.74 4.23 -3.77
N VAL A 63 -7.37 3.83 -4.98
CA VAL A 63 -7.23 4.74 -6.11
C VAL A 63 -8.59 4.88 -6.77
N GLU A 64 -9.24 6.03 -6.61
CA GLU A 64 -10.51 6.31 -7.27
C GLU A 64 -10.30 6.80 -8.71
N ARG A 65 -11.24 6.46 -9.58
CA ARG A 65 -11.29 6.96 -10.95
C ARG A 65 -12.41 7.97 -11.09
N ASN A 66 -12.05 9.21 -11.33
CA ASN A 66 -13.03 10.21 -11.78
C ASN A 66 -13.53 9.79 -13.17
N LYS A 67 -14.85 9.56 -13.27
CA LYS A 67 -15.53 9.17 -14.52
C LYS A 67 -15.87 10.36 -15.41
N GLU A 68 -15.40 11.57 -15.08
CA GLU A 68 -15.66 12.75 -15.88
C GLU A 68 -14.93 12.67 -17.22
N THR A 69 -15.65 12.23 -18.24
CA THR A 69 -15.33 12.53 -19.63
C THR A 69 -16.26 13.66 -20.01
N LYS A 70 -15.72 14.83 -20.33
CA LYS A 70 -16.58 15.97 -20.70
C LYS A 70 -17.21 15.73 -22.06
N GLU A 71 -18.33 16.39 -22.31
CA GLU A 71 -18.99 16.33 -23.62
C GLU A 71 -18.02 16.82 -24.71
N GLY A 72 -17.80 16.00 -25.74
CA GLY A 72 -16.81 16.24 -26.80
C GLY A 72 -15.41 15.63 -26.55
N GLU A 73 -15.14 15.04 -25.38
CA GLU A 73 -13.87 14.36 -25.11
C GLU A 73 -13.92 12.86 -25.47
N ARG A 74 -12.84 12.36 -26.08
CA ARG A 74 -12.65 10.92 -26.35
C ARG A 74 -11.40 10.44 -25.66
N VAL A 75 -11.56 9.49 -24.74
CA VAL A 75 -10.40 8.85 -24.10
C VAL A 75 -9.70 7.89 -25.07
N ILE A 76 -8.42 8.15 -25.34
CA ILE A 76 -7.61 7.38 -26.29
C ILE A 76 -6.95 6.17 -25.63
N ARG A 77 -6.52 6.32 -24.37
CA ARG A 77 -5.80 5.28 -23.62
C ARG A 77 -5.96 5.51 -22.12
N ARG A 78 -6.04 4.42 -21.36
CA ARG A 78 -5.94 4.43 -19.89
C ARG A 78 -5.01 3.30 -19.46
N GLU A 79 -3.88 3.66 -18.86
CA GLU A 79 -2.90 2.72 -18.31
C GLU A 79 -2.84 2.80 -16.79
N ARG A 80 -3.29 3.94 -16.23
CA ARG A 80 -3.38 4.14 -14.78
C ARG A 80 -4.41 3.19 -14.17
N TYR A 81 -3.95 2.46 -13.15
CA TYR A 81 -4.77 1.62 -12.31
C TYR A 81 -5.81 2.44 -11.53
N ALA A 82 -6.95 1.82 -11.25
CA ALA A 82 -7.95 2.30 -10.31
C ALA A 82 -8.53 1.09 -9.58
N GLY A 83 -8.67 1.19 -8.26
CA GLY A 83 -9.03 0.07 -7.40
C GLY A 83 -8.31 0.11 -6.06
N ALA A 84 -8.47 -0.94 -5.28
CA ALA A 84 -7.74 -1.11 -4.03
C ALA A 84 -6.29 -1.52 -4.29
N VAL A 85 -5.36 -1.02 -3.49
CA VAL A 85 -3.96 -1.43 -3.44
C VAL A 85 -3.57 -1.67 -1.99
N CYS A 86 -2.72 -2.67 -1.77
CA CYS A 86 -2.23 -3.02 -0.44
C CYS A 86 -0.77 -3.45 -0.52
N ARG A 87 0.02 -3.02 0.46
CA ARG A 87 1.38 -3.52 0.67
C ARG A 87 1.64 -3.70 2.16
N SER A 88 2.15 -4.87 2.51
CA SER A 88 2.61 -5.17 3.87
C SER A 88 4.08 -5.60 3.85
N PHE A 89 4.82 -5.18 4.86
CA PHE A 89 6.23 -5.53 5.03
C PHE A 89 6.58 -5.59 6.51
N SER A 90 7.60 -6.38 6.85
CA SER A 90 8.10 -6.53 8.22
C SER A 90 9.38 -5.73 8.42
N LEU A 91 9.55 -5.20 9.62
CA LEU A 91 10.76 -4.54 10.10
C LEU A 91 11.51 -5.46 11.07
N ALA A 92 12.74 -5.08 11.44
CA ALA A 92 13.62 -5.93 12.23
C ALA A 92 13.19 -6.04 13.71
N CYS A 93 12.44 -5.06 14.22
CA CYS A 93 11.94 -5.03 15.59
C CYS A 93 10.47 -4.62 15.65
N ASP A 94 9.83 -4.93 16.78
CA ASP A 94 8.47 -4.51 17.06
C ASP A 94 8.41 -2.98 17.20
N LEU A 95 7.34 -2.41 16.65
CA LEU A 95 7.10 -0.96 16.65
C LEU A 95 6.14 -0.57 17.77
N ASP A 96 6.39 0.61 18.34
CA ASP A 96 5.40 1.28 19.18
C ASP A 96 4.40 2.04 18.30
N GLU A 97 3.22 1.47 18.10
CA GLU A 97 2.14 2.07 17.30
C GLU A 97 1.74 3.46 17.84
N SER A 98 1.80 3.67 19.15
CA SER A 98 1.31 4.90 19.80
C SER A 98 2.14 6.13 19.46
N ASN A 99 3.39 5.94 19.03
CA ASN A 99 4.32 7.02 18.66
C ASN A 99 4.55 7.12 17.15
N SER A 100 3.68 6.50 16.35
CA SER A 100 3.75 6.59 14.89
C SER A 100 3.24 7.94 14.39
N VAL A 101 3.91 8.51 13.38
CA VAL A 101 3.54 9.79 12.76
C VAL A 101 3.47 9.61 11.24
N THR A 102 2.30 9.87 10.67
CA THR A 102 2.09 9.82 9.22
C THR A 102 1.94 11.21 8.63
N ARG A 103 2.55 11.45 7.46
CA ARG A 103 2.39 12.68 6.68
C ARG A 103 2.16 12.31 5.22
N TYR A 104 1.21 13.00 4.58
CA TYR A 104 0.81 12.81 3.19
C TYR A 104 0.95 14.12 2.41
#